data_AF-A0A354W6Y8-F1
#
_entry.id   AF-A0A354W6Y8-F1
#
_cell.length_a   1.000
_cell.length_b   1.000
_cell.length_c   1.000
_cell.angle_alpha   90.00
_cell.angle_beta   90.00
_cell.angle_gamma   90.00
#
_symmetry.space_group_name_H-M   'P 1'
#
loop_
_entity.id
_entity.type
_entity.pdbx_description
1 polymer ?
#
loop_
_entity_poly.entity_id
_entity_poly.type
_entity_poly.pdbx_seq_one_letter_code
_entity_poly.pdbx_strand_id
1 'polypeptide(L)' 'MAVITATSDFGPKDATLAKAKAHFIRRVKELQWVDISHEVEPHNIQQASFLLKRAFTSFPPGTIHV' A
#
# COMPACT_ATOMS: atom_id res chain seq x y z
N MET A 1 17.26 -0.63 -3.30
CA MET A 1 16.00 -1.34 -3.00
C MET A 1 14.98 -0.35 -2.48
N ALA A 2 13.87 -0.15 -3.18
CA ALA A 2 12.81 0.76 -2.77
C ALA A 2 11.68 -0.02 -2.09
N VAL A 3 11.14 0.50 -0.99
CA VAL A 3 9.98 -0.09 -0.30
C VAL A 3 8.76 0.80 -0.55
N ILE A 4 7.69 0.20 -1.05
CA ILE A 4 6.37 0.81 -1.13
C ILE A 4 5.43 0.02 -0.23
N THR A 5 4.71 0.71 0.64
CA THR A 5 3.58 0.12 1.36
C THR A 5 2.26 0.60 0.78
N ALA A 6 1.22 -0.23 0.81
CA ALA A 6 -0.09 0.16 0.27
C ALA A 6 -1.23 0.00 1.28
N THR A 7 -2.05 1.04 1.41
CA THR A 7 -3.33 1.03 2.13
C THR A 7 -4.45 1.46 1.17
N SER A 8 -5.51 0.67 1.01
CA SER A 8 -6.66 1.10 0.21
C SER A 8 -7.98 0.51 0.69
N ASP A 9 -9.06 1.00 0.11
CA ASP A 9 -10.43 0.50 0.27
C ASP A 9 -10.91 -0.31 -0.95
N PHE A 10 -9.98 -0.76 -1.81
CA PHE A 10 -10.32 -1.48 -3.05
C PHE A 10 -10.84 -2.90 -2.80
N GLY A 11 -10.51 -3.49 -1.66
CA GLY A 11 -10.82 -4.88 -1.37
C GLY A 11 -10.03 -5.86 -2.27
N PRO A 12 -10.20 -7.17 -2.02
CA PRO A 12 -9.51 -8.22 -2.78
C PRO A 12 -10.32 -8.73 -3.99
N LYS A 13 -11.48 -8.12 -4.29
CA LYS A 13 -12.49 -8.72 -5.18
C LYS A 13 -12.17 -8.60 -6.67
N ASP A 14 -11.31 -7.67 -7.05
CA ASP A 14 -11.00 -7.41 -8.46
C ASP A 14 -9.49 -7.29 -8.73
N ALA A 15 -9.16 -7.07 -10.01
CA ALA A 15 -7.78 -6.98 -10.47
C ALA A 15 -7.10 -5.64 -10.19
N THR A 16 -7.73 -4.70 -9.47
CA THR A 16 -7.23 -3.33 -9.27
C THR A 16 -5.89 -3.35 -8.55
N LEU A 17 -5.74 -4.15 -7.48
CA LEU A 17 -4.48 -4.29 -6.76
C LEU A 17 -3.36 -4.86 -7.64
N ALA A 18 -3.68 -5.90 -8.43
CA ALA A 18 -2.71 -6.49 -9.35
C ALA A 18 -2.25 -5.48 -10.41
N LYS A 19 -3.17 -4.70 -10.98
CA LYS A 19 -2.84 -3.63 -11.93
C LYS A 19 -1.96 -2.57 -11.29
N ALA A 20 -2.30 -2.10 -10.08
CA ALA A 20 -1.50 -1.13 -9.35
C ALA A 20 -0.07 -1.64 -9.13
N LYS A 21 0.11 -2.85 -8.59
CA LYS A 21 1.42 -3.47 -8.38
C LYS A 21 2.21 -3.59 -9.70
N ALA A 22 1.57 -4.03 -10.78
CA ALA A 22 2.19 -4.16 -12.09
C ALA A 22 2.71 -2.81 -12.64
N HIS A 23 2.01 -1.70 -12.37
CA HIS A 23 2.47 -0.37 -12.79
C HIS A 23 3.82 0.02 -12.17
N PHE A 24 4.05 -0.31 -10.90
CA PHE A 24 5.30 0.00 -10.21
C PHE A 24 6.41 -1.00 -10.55
N ILE A 25 6.12 -2.30 -10.56
CA ILE A 25 7.11 -3.35 -10.87
C ILE A 25 7.76 -3.14 -12.25
N ARG A 26 7.00 -2.62 -13.23
CA ARG A 26 7.52 -2.31 -14.57
C ARG A 26 8.49 -1.12 -14.62
N ARG A 27 8.50 -0.26 -13.61
CA ARG A 27 9.26 1.01 -13.59
C ARG A 27 10.39 1.02 -12.57
N VAL A 28 10.24 0.27 -11.48
CA VAL A 28 11.17 0.27 -10.36
C VAL A 28 11.82 -1.11 -10.25
N LYS A 29 13.11 -1.17 -10.58
CA LYS A 29 13.92 -2.37 -10.40
C LYS A 29 14.08 -2.63 -8.89
N GLU A 30 13.95 -3.90 -8.47
CA GLU A 30 14.09 -4.31 -7.05
C GLU A 30 13.10 -3.60 -6.09
N LEU A 31 11.85 -3.44 -6.54
CA LEU A 31 10.77 -2.96 -5.69
C LEU A 31 10.36 -4.01 -4.66
N GLN A 32 10.29 -3.62 -3.39
CA GLN A 32 9.62 -4.36 -2.33
C GLN A 32 8.25 -3.75 -2.09
N TRP A 33 7.20 -4.54 -2.27
CA TRP A 33 5.82 -4.11 -2.06
C TRP A 33 5.26 -4.80 -0.82
N VAL A 34 4.69 -4.03 0.10
CA VAL A 34 4.09 -4.53 1.35
C VAL A 34 2.68 -3.97 1.51
N ASP A 35 1.68 -4.84 1.57
CA ASP A 35 0.29 -4.41 1.82
C ASP A 35 0.14 -4.13 3.33
N ILE A 36 -0.35 -2.95 3.70
CA ILE A 36 -0.79 -2.65 5.08
C ILE A 36 -2.21 -3.19 5.26
N SER A 37 -3.13 -2.78 4.38
CA SER A 37 -4.49 -3.32 4.29
C SER A 37 -5.17 -2.86 3.01
N HIS A 38 -5.99 -3.72 2.43
CA HIS A 38 -6.90 -3.36 1.35
C HIS A 38 -8.38 -3.51 1.75
N GLU A 39 -8.63 -3.73 3.04
CA GLU A 39 -9.96 -3.94 3.62
C GLU A 39 -10.44 -2.73 4.43
N VAL A 40 -9.94 -1.53 4.07
CA VAL A 40 -10.52 -0.29 4.60
C VAL A 40 -11.97 -0.19 4.10
N GLU A 41 -12.90 0.19 4.96
CA GLU A 41 -14.26 0.51 4.54
C GLU A 41 -14.23 1.58 3.43
N PRO A 42 -15.00 1.41 2.34
CA PRO A 42 -15.06 2.39 1.27
C PRO A 42 -15.22 3.82 1.79
N HIS A 43 -14.28 4.68 1.41
CA HIS A 43 -14.23 6.10 1.78
C HIS A 43 -14.01 6.40 3.28
N ASN A 44 -13.64 5.41 4.11
CA ASN A 44 -13.35 5.61 5.53
C ASN A 44 -11.91 6.10 5.78
N ILE A 45 -11.73 7.42 5.66
CA ILE A 45 -10.42 8.08 5.82
C ILE A 45 -9.87 7.89 7.23
N GLN A 46 -10.72 7.88 8.26
CA GLN A 46 -10.28 7.72 9.65
C GLN A 46 -9.66 6.34 9.86
N GLN A 47 -10.29 5.28 9.37
CA GLN A 47 -9.75 3.92 9.45
C GLN A 47 -8.42 3.80 8.70
N ALA A 48 -8.33 4.31 7.48
CA ALA A 48 -7.08 4.34 6.71
C ALA A 48 -5.96 5.05 7.50
N SER A 49 -6.26 6.23 8.06
CA SER A 49 -5.29 7.01 8.84
C SER A 49 -4.81 6.28 10.08
N PHE A 50 -5.71 5.55 10.76
CA PHE A 50 -5.39 4.78 11.95
C PHE A 50 -4.45 3.62 11.62
N LEU A 51 -4.77 2.85 10.58
CA LEU A 51 -3.93 1.73 10.12
C LEU A 51 -2.55 2.22 9.68
N LEU A 52 -2.51 3.29 8.87
CA LEU A 52 -1.25 3.85 8.40
C LEU A 52 -0.39 4.35 9.57
N LYS A 53 -0.98 5.12 10.50
CA LYS A 53 -0.29 5.65 11.69
C LYS A 53 0.33 4.55 12.55
N ARG A 54 -0.30 3.37 12.60
CA ARG A 54 0.18 2.20 13.35
C ARG A 54 1.31 1.45 12.65
N ALA A 55 1.43 1.57 11.33
CA ALA A 55 2.36 0.79 10.53
C ALA A 55 3.60 1.58 10.08
N PHE A 56 3.45 2.86 9.71
CA PHE A 56 4.48 3.58 8.95
C PHE A 56 5.84 3.68 9.66
N THR A 57 5.87 3.83 10.99
CA THR A 57 7.11 3.92 11.78
C THR A 57 7.91 2.62 11.83
N SER A 58 7.28 1.50 11.48
CA SER A 58 7.94 0.18 11.47
C SER A 58 8.73 -0.06 10.20
N PHE A 59 8.60 0.81 9.19
CA PHE A 59 9.33 0.69 7.92
C PHE A 59 10.59 1.57 7.91
N PRO A 60 11.62 1.18 7.15
CA PRO A 60 12.85 1.97 7.05
C PRO A 60 12.60 3.40 6.52
N PRO A 61 13.45 4.38 6.90
CA PRO A 61 13.42 5.71 6.29
C PRO A 61 13.50 5.64 4.76
N GLY A 62 12.72 6.50 4.09
CA GLY A 62 12.63 6.53 2.63
C GLY A 62 11.59 5.57 2.04
N THR A 63 10.86 4.82 2.86
CA THR A 63 9.68 4.06 2.42
C THR A 63 8.60 5.02 1.92
N ILE A 64 7.97 4.68 0.78
CA ILE A 64 6.85 5.43 0.22
C ILE A 64 5.55 4.74 0.65
N HIS A 65 4.65 5.47 1.31
CA HIS A 65 3.35 4.96 1.72
C HIS A 65 2.28 5.48 0.75
N VAL A 66 1.55 4.57 0.12
CA VAL A 66 0.48 4.83 -0.85
C VAL A 66 -0.85 4.39 -0.29
#